data_AF-A0A9D2I2N9-F1
#
_entry.id   AF-A0A9D2I2N9-F1
#
_cell.length_a   1.000
_cell.length_b   1.000
_cell.length_c   1.000
_cell.angle_alpha   90.00
_cell.angle_beta   90.00
_cell.angle_gamma   90.00
#
_symmetry.space_group_name_H-M   'P 1'
#
loop_
_entity.id
_entity.type
_entity.pdbx_description
1 polymer ?
#
loop_
_entity_poly.entity_id
_entity_poly.type
_entity_poly.pdbx_seq_one_letter_code
_entity_poly.pdbx_strand_id
1 'polypeptide(L)' 'GNKLLDKLALLPKVFSGEVTDDQQIVYRAFEKGHIAIKNDIEMTANVDGDEGDALPLDLMVLPQHLTVLVPGK' A
#
# COMPACT_ATOMS: atom_id res chain seq x y z
N GLY A 1 2.12 22.42 13.18
CA GLY A 1 1.11 21.61 13.88
C GLY A 1 -0.11 21.63 13.00
N ASN A 2 -0.68 20.51 12.55
CA ASN A 2 -1.38 19.54 13.38
C ASN A 2 -1.48 18.18 12.68
N LYS A 3 -0.41 17.37 12.70
CA LYS A 3 -0.29 16.08 11.97
C LYS A 3 -1.46 15.09 12.15
N LEU A 4 -2.20 15.20 13.24
CA LEU A 4 -3.39 14.38 13.51
C LEU A 4 -4.63 14.89 12.76
N LEU A 5 -4.84 16.22 12.71
CA LEU A 5 -5.95 16.81 11.95
C LEU A 5 -5.75 16.57 10.45
N ASP A 6 -4.50 16.64 9.99
CA ASP A 6 -4.13 16.37 8.60
C ASP A 6 -4.52 14.93 8.20
N LYS A 7 -4.27 13.94 9.07
CA LYS A 7 -4.67 12.54 8.86
C LYS A 7 -6.18 12.33 8.94
N LEU A 8 -6.87 13.01 9.88
CA LEU A 8 -8.34 12.90 10.02
C LEU A 8 -9.06 13.48 8.79
N ALA A 9 -8.51 14.52 8.17
CA ALA A 9 -9.05 15.12 6.95
C ALA A 9 -8.94 14.18 5.72
N LEU A 10 -8.07 13.16 5.76
CA LEU A 10 -7.93 12.17 4.69
C LEU A 10 -9.02 11.09 4.74
N LEU A 11 -9.60 10.81 5.92
CA LEU A 11 -10.58 9.72 6.08
C LEU A 11 -11.78 9.86 5.13
N PRO A 12 -12.47 11.02 5.02
CA PRO A 12 -13.59 11.17 4.10
C PRO A 12 -13.19 10.91 2.64
N LYS A 13 -11.98 11.32 2.24
CA LYS A 13 -11.45 11.11 0.88
C LYS A 13 -11.18 9.63 0.58
N VAL A 14 -10.78 8.86 1.59
CA VAL A 14 -10.62 7.40 1.50
C VAL A 14 -11.96 6.72 1.27
N PHE A 15 -13.01 7.13 2.00
CA PHE A 15 -14.35 6.57 1.79
C PHE A 15 -15.01 7.02 0.49
N SER A 16 -14.72 8.23 0.00
CA SER A 16 -15.27 8.74 -1.28
C SER A 16 -14.54 8.21 -2.51
N GLY A 17 -13.34 7.63 -2.35
CA GLY A 17 -12.52 7.13 -3.46
C GLY A 17 -11.67 8.21 -4.16
N GLU A 18 -11.61 9.43 -3.62
CA GLU A 18 -10.90 10.59 -4.20
C GLU A 18 -9.48 10.78 -3.63
N VAL A 19 -8.89 9.70 -3.13
CA VAL A 19 -7.62 9.71 -2.38
C VAL A 19 -6.43 10.20 -3.20
N THR A 20 -6.47 9.98 -4.52
CA THR A 20 -5.36 10.29 -5.42
C THR A 20 -5.19 11.79 -5.71
N ASP A 21 -6.17 12.63 -5.36
CA ASP A 21 -6.14 14.08 -5.61
C ASP A 21 -5.63 14.89 -4.39
N ASP A 22 -5.27 14.25 -3.28
CA ASP A 22 -4.73 14.93 -2.11
C ASP A 22 -3.20 15.16 -2.23
N GLN A 23 -2.75 16.40 -1.97
CA GLN A 23 -1.32 16.76 -2.03
C GLN A 23 -0.45 16.02 -1.00
N GLN A 24 -1.04 15.42 0.03
CA GLN A 24 -0.35 14.65 1.06
C GLN A 24 -0.18 13.17 0.68
N ILE A 25 -0.77 12.73 -0.43
CA ILE A 25 -0.75 11.33 -0.87
C ILE A 25 -0.03 11.24 -2.21
N VAL A 26 0.96 10.34 -2.28
CA VAL A 26 1.67 10.04 -3.51
C VAL A 26 1.23 8.68 -4.00
N TYR A 27 0.47 8.67 -5.09
CA TYR A 27 0.15 7.44 -5.81
C TYR A 27 1.14 7.21 -6.97
N ARG A 28 1.78 6.04 -6.98
CA ARG A 28 2.68 5.58 -8.04
C ARG A 28 2.47 4.08 -8.26
N ALA A 29 2.04 3.71 -9.46
CA ALA A 29 2.00 2.31 -9.88
C ALA A 29 3.42 1.82 -10.23
N PHE A 30 3.72 0.56 -9.89
CA PHE A 30 4.99 -0.10 -10.21
C PHE A 30 4.78 -1.61 -10.43
N GLU A 31 5.65 -2.24 -11.21
CA GLU A 31 5.68 -3.70 -11.39
C GLU A 31 6.74 -4.38 -10.53
N LYS A 32 7.82 -3.66 -10.20
CA LYS A 32 8.90 -4.09 -9.30
C LYS A 32 9.31 -2.94 -8.40
N GLY A 33 9.58 -3.21 -7.13
CA GLY A 33 9.93 -2.18 -6.16
C GLY A 33 10.72 -2.72 -4.98
N HIS A 34 11.59 -1.87 -4.43
CA HIS A 34 12.32 -2.14 -3.20
C HIS A 34 11.86 -1.15 -2.13
N ILE A 35 11.41 -1.65 -0.98
CA ILE A 35 10.96 -0.84 0.15
C ILE A 35 11.88 -1.12 1.34
N ALA A 36 12.48 -0.07 1.88
CA ALA A 36 13.40 -0.14 3.02
C ALA A 36 13.23 1.07 3.93
N ILE A 37 13.55 0.90 5.22
CA ILE A 37 13.59 1.98 6.20
C ILE A 37 15.03 2.49 6.31
N LYS A 38 15.21 3.82 6.30
CA LYS A 38 16.54 4.44 6.41
C LYS A 38 17.09 4.50 7.85
N ASN A 39 16.22 4.32 8.83
CA ASN A 39 16.52 4.38 10.25
C ASN A 39 16.45 2.97 10.84
N ASP A 40 17.13 2.74 11.97
CA ASP A 40 17.17 1.44 12.67
C ASP A 40 15.88 1.20 13.48
N ILE A 41 14.75 1.09 12.79
CA ILE A 41 13.46 0.71 13.37
C ILE A 41 13.04 -0.60 12.75
N GLU A 42 12.75 -1.60 13.59
CA GLU A 42 12.14 -2.85 13.15
C GLU A 42 10.68 -2.60 12.76
N MET A 43 10.31 -3.05 11.56
CA MET A 43 8.95 -2.96 11.06
C MET A 43 8.64 -4.20 10.22
N THR A 44 7.59 -4.90 10.64
CA THR A 44 7.08 -6.10 9.98
C THR A 44 5.88 -5.74 9.12
N ALA A 45 5.80 -6.30 7.92
CA ALA A 45 4.66 -6.11 7.04
C ALA A 45 3.47 -7.00 7.45
N ASN A 46 2.28 -6.59 7.03
CA ASN A 46 1.09 -7.44 7.03
C ASN A 46 0.80 -7.87 5.59
N VAL A 47 0.73 -9.17 5.34
CA VAL A 47 0.44 -9.75 4.01
C VAL A 47 -0.89 -10.49 4.11
N ASP A 48 -1.89 -10.03 3.36
CA ASP A 48 -3.25 -10.60 3.33
C ASP A 48 -3.96 -10.76 4.69
N GLY A 49 -3.46 -10.11 5.75
CA GLY A 49 -4.02 -10.16 7.10
C GLY A 49 -3.17 -10.94 8.10
N ASP A 50 -2.10 -11.58 7.64
CA ASP A 50 -1.12 -12.30 8.45
C ASP A 50 0.18 -11.49 8.60
N GLU A 51 0.94 -11.81 9.65
CA GLU A 51 2.29 -11.28 9.83
C GLU A 51 3.21 -11.80 8.71
N GLY A 52 3.84 -10.89 7.98
CA GLY A 52 4.76 -11.20 6.88
C GLY A 52 6.22 -10.94 7.24
N ASP A 53 7.04 -10.74 6.22
CA ASP A 53 8.47 -10.47 6.39
C ASP A 53 8.73 -9.06 6.95
N ALA A 54 9.85 -8.92 7.66
CA ALA A 54 10.37 -7.63 8.08
C ALA A 54 11.03 -6.88 6.91
N LEU A 55 11.02 -5.55 6.97
CA LEU A 55 11.73 -4.72 6.00
C LEU A 55 13.25 -4.95 6.08
N PRO A 56 13.98 -4.89 4.94
CA PRO A 56 13.54 -4.47 3.62
C PRO A 56 12.77 -5.54 2.82
N LEU A 57 11.91 -5.11 1.91
CA LEU A 57 11.10 -5.96 1.04
C LEU A 57 11.37 -5.67 -0.44
N ASP A 58 11.56 -6.73 -1.21
CA ASP A 58 11.55 -6.70 -2.68
C ASP A 58 10.22 -7.23 -3.19
N LEU A 59 9.50 -6.39 -3.95
CA LEU A 59 8.15 -6.65 -4.44
C LEU A 59 8.17 -6.79 -5.96
N MET A 60 7.38 -7.73 -6.49
CA MET A 60 7.21 -7.92 -7.92
C MET A 60 5.79 -8.42 -8.25
N VAL A 61 5.17 -7.79 -9.24
CA VAL A 61 3.92 -8.27 -9.86
C VAL A 61 4.25 -9.47 -10.74
N LEU A 62 3.53 -10.57 -10.56
CA LEU A 62 3.58 -11.74 -11.44
C LEU A 62 2.36 -11.71 -12.38
N PRO A 63 2.47 -11.12 -13.57
CA PRO A 63 1.31 -10.95 -14.45
C PRO A 63 0.79 -12.30 -14.92
N GLN A 64 -0.53 -12.51 -14.80
CA GLN A 64 -1.23 -13.71 -15.26
C GLN A 64 -0.63 -15.03 -14.72
N HIS A 65 -0.09 -15.01 -13.50
CA HIS A 65 0.61 -16.16 -12.94
C HIS A 65 -0.29 -17.37 -12.64
N LEU A 66 -1.56 -17.11 -12.32
CA LEU A 66 -2.54 -18.13 -11.97
C LEU A 66 -3.66 -18.19 -13.00
N THR A 67 -4.12 -19.41 -13.29
CA THR A 67 -5.39 -19.65 -14.01
C THR A 67 -6.50 -19.81 -12.98
N VAL A 68 -7.52 -18.96 -13.03
CA VAL A 68 -8.60 -18.91 -12.03
C VAL A 68 -9.96 -19.05 -12.73
N LEU A 69 -10.88 -19.82 -12.15
CA LEU A 69 -12.27 -19.90 -12.62
C LEU A 69 -13.04 -18.66 -12.15
N VAL A 70 -13.77 -18.02 -13.07
CA VAL A 70 -14.61 -16.84 -12.77
C VAL A 70 -16.06 -17.10 -13.18
N PRO A 71 -17.06 -16.47 -12.54
CA PRO A 71 -18.46 -16.63 -12.92
C PRO A 71 -18.68 -16.33 -14.40
N GLY A 72 -19.49 -17.17 -15.05
CA GLY A 72 -20.00 -16.88 -16.40
C GLY A 72 -20.89 -15.64 -16.39
N LYS A 73 -20.98 -14.98 -17.55
CA LYS A 73 -21.85 -13.81 -17.74
C LYS A 73 -23.31 -14.12 -17.42
#